data_AF-A0A4Q4WLN5-F1
#
_entry.id   AF-A0A4Q4WLN5-F1
#
_cell.length_a   1.000
_cell.length_b   1.000
_cell.length_c   1.000
_cell.angle_alpha   90.00
_cell.angle_beta   90.00
_cell.angle_gamma   90.00
#
_symmetry.space_group_name_H-M   'P 1'
#
loop_
_entity.id
_entity.type
_entity.pdbx_description
1 polymer ?
#
loop_
_entity_poly.entity_id
_entity_poly.type
_entity_poly.pdbx_seq_one_letter_code
_entity_poly.pdbx_strand_id
1 'polypeptide(L)'
;MIANLDPFSPPLIGDMDSGHRGPIKTTRTIEKYIRAGVASAHLEDQVLTKRCGQLSGKKVVAQDEYLAQIPAAHAARTRLRSDVVLIARTDALQTLGYGGCTARLRTARSEGADAGLLEGFASKEQLAQVVKNLAPWPLLLNAVKNGKSPVITIDEARERGFRIIIFNFLDAGAGIYYHSPEVVPIENQGIVGTPADIAPVKLLETVGRHGICIFSNVY
;
A
#
# COMPACT_ATOMS: atom_id res chain seq x y z
N MET A 1 14.55 13.83 9.71
CA MET A 1 15.08 12.68 8.94
C MET A 1 14.23 12.63 7.68
N ILE A 2 14.84 12.77 6.51
CA ILE A 2 14.13 12.71 5.24
C ILE A 2 13.58 11.27 5.11
N ALA A 3 12.28 11.14 4.87
CA ALA A 3 11.73 9.84 4.51
C ALA A 3 12.33 9.45 3.15
N ASN A 4 12.79 8.20 2.99
CA ASN A 4 13.74 7.72 1.97
C ASN A 4 15.22 7.88 2.39
N LEU A 5 15.89 6.75 2.69
CA LEU A 5 17.29 6.72 3.15
C LEU A 5 18.31 7.16 2.08
N ASP A 6 17.93 7.03 0.81
CA ASP A 6 18.68 7.49 -0.35
C ASP A 6 17.81 8.47 -1.16
N PRO A 7 18.23 9.74 -1.38
CA PRO A 7 17.46 10.71 -2.14
C PRO A 7 17.25 10.31 -3.61
N PHE A 8 18.01 9.34 -4.12
CA PHE A 8 17.91 8.86 -5.50
C PHE A 8 17.10 7.56 -5.63
N SER A 9 16.75 6.87 -4.53
CA SER A 9 15.90 5.68 -4.59
C SER A 9 14.43 6.03 -4.75
N PRO A 10 13.62 5.19 -5.43
CA PRO A 10 12.18 5.42 -5.53
C PRO A 10 11.51 5.38 -4.15
N PRO A 11 10.50 6.23 -3.90
CA PRO A 11 9.79 6.25 -2.62
C PRO A 11 9.02 4.95 -2.39
N LEU A 12 9.20 4.34 -1.22
CA LEU A 12 8.48 3.14 -0.82
C LEU A 12 7.20 3.50 -0.04
N ILE A 13 6.05 3.01 -0.50
CA ILE A 13 4.77 3.05 0.23
C ILE A 13 4.56 1.67 0.88
N GLY A 14 4.56 1.62 2.21
CA GLY A 14 4.36 0.39 2.97
C GLY A 14 2.91 0.20 3.45
N ASP A 15 2.38 -1.02 3.33
CA ASP A 15 1.16 -1.43 4.02
C ASP A 15 1.47 -1.61 5.51
N MET A 16 0.77 -0.91 6.37
CA MET A 16 0.93 -1.00 7.83
C MET A 16 -0.18 -1.83 8.48
N ASP A 17 -1.02 -2.49 7.69
CA ASP A 17 -2.23 -3.18 8.13
C ASP A 17 -3.05 -2.29 9.08
N SER A 18 -3.49 -2.86 10.20
CA SER A 18 -4.13 -2.16 11.33
C SER A 18 -3.12 -1.56 12.32
N GLY A 19 -1.87 -1.29 11.91
CA GLY A 19 -0.80 -0.71 12.74
C GLY A 19 -0.28 -1.66 13.82
N HIS A 20 -0.66 -2.93 13.69
CA HIS A 20 -0.62 -4.00 14.69
C HIS A 20 -1.40 -3.70 15.99
N ARG A 21 -2.34 -2.75 15.86
CA ARG A 21 -3.47 -2.32 16.69
C ARG A 21 -3.16 -1.69 18.05
N GLY A 22 -3.92 -0.63 18.33
CA GLY A 22 -3.87 0.10 19.58
C GLY A 22 -2.75 1.14 19.51
N PRO A 23 -2.96 2.35 20.07
CA PRO A 23 -2.06 3.49 19.86
C PRO A 23 -0.58 3.21 20.12
N ILE A 24 -0.26 2.40 21.15
CA ILE A 24 1.11 2.05 21.53
C ILE A 24 1.79 1.21 20.44
N LYS A 25 1.10 0.22 19.88
CA LYS A 25 1.68 -0.62 18.83
C LYS A 25 1.78 0.15 17.51
N THR A 26 0.76 0.95 17.17
CA THR A 26 0.81 1.83 16.00
C THR A 26 2.02 2.75 16.06
N THR A 27 2.27 3.36 17.23
CA THR A 27 3.47 4.18 17.50
C THR A 27 4.75 3.41 17.19
N ARG A 28 4.91 2.21 17.76
CA ARG A 28 6.11 1.39 17.52
C ARG A 28 6.27 0.99 16.05
N THR A 29 5.16 0.71 15.36
CA THR A 29 5.18 0.32 13.95
C THR A 29 5.65 1.47 13.07
N ILE A 30 5.07 2.66 13.23
CA ILE A 30 5.49 3.81 12.41
C ILE A 30 6.93 4.24 12.70
N GLU A 31 7.40 4.14 13.95
CA GLU A 31 8.81 4.41 14.28
C GLU A 31 9.77 3.46 13.55
N LYS A 32 9.39 2.18 13.40
CA LYS A 32 10.18 1.22 12.63
C LYS A 32 10.19 1.56 11.15
N TYR A 33 9.04 1.94 10.58
CA TYR A 33 8.93 2.35 9.18
C TYR A 33 9.80 3.57 8.89
N ILE A 34 9.78 4.57 9.78
CA ILE A 34 10.64 5.76 9.70
C ILE A 34 12.11 5.36 9.69
N ARG A 35 12.55 4.51 10.63
CA ARG A 35 13.96 4.06 10.71
C ARG A 35 14.39 3.21 9.51
N ALA A 36 13.46 2.48 8.91
CA ALA A 36 13.70 1.69 7.71
C ALA A 36 13.73 2.54 6.42
N GLY A 37 13.44 3.84 6.49
CA GLY A 37 13.43 4.72 5.32
C GLY A 37 12.14 4.70 4.50
N VAL A 38 11.05 4.16 5.04
CA VAL A 38 9.76 4.12 4.31
C VAL A 38 9.25 5.55 4.08
N ALA A 39 8.88 5.85 2.83
CA ALA A 39 8.42 7.18 2.43
C ALA A 39 6.96 7.44 2.87
N SER A 40 6.12 6.40 2.85
CA SER A 40 4.72 6.50 3.25
C SER A 40 4.19 5.20 3.83
N ALA A 41 3.23 5.28 4.74
CA ALA A 41 2.56 4.11 5.31
C ALA A 41 1.04 4.31 5.34
N HIS A 42 0.27 3.28 4.99
CA HIS A 42 -1.19 3.32 5.13
C HIS A 42 -1.70 2.44 6.28
N LEU A 43 -2.60 3.01 7.09
CA LEU A 43 -3.18 2.41 8.28
C LEU A 43 -4.68 2.19 8.10
N GLU A 44 -5.16 0.95 8.25
CA GLU A 44 -6.55 0.57 8.00
C GLU A 44 -7.40 0.37 9.28
N ASP A 45 -8.72 0.39 9.10
CA ASP A 45 -9.73 0.26 10.16
C ASP A 45 -10.27 -1.16 10.36
N GLN A 46 -9.61 -2.18 9.80
CA GLN A 46 -9.99 -3.57 10.00
C GLN A 46 -9.59 -4.09 11.39
N VAL A 47 -10.28 -5.14 11.83
CA VAL A 47 -9.85 -5.93 12.99
C VAL A 47 -8.46 -6.55 12.75
N LEU A 48 -7.76 -6.95 13.83
CA LEU A 48 -6.39 -7.47 13.72
C LEU A 48 -6.27 -8.67 12.76
N THR A 49 -7.25 -9.58 12.77
CA THR A 49 -7.35 -10.66 11.77
C THR A 49 -7.97 -10.12 10.48
N LYS A 50 -7.24 -9.21 9.81
CA LYS A 50 -7.72 -8.50 8.62
C LYS A 50 -7.98 -9.45 7.45
N ARG A 51 -8.77 -8.97 6.49
CA ARG A 51 -8.96 -9.62 5.18
C ARG A 51 -8.52 -8.68 4.07
N CYS A 52 -8.22 -9.24 2.90
CA CYS A 52 -7.96 -8.43 1.72
C CYS A 52 -9.15 -7.50 1.42
N GLY A 53 -8.84 -6.24 1.10
CA GLY A 53 -9.82 -5.17 0.90
C GLY A 53 -10.84 -5.44 -0.22
N GLN A 54 -10.49 -6.31 -1.15
CA GLN A 54 -11.33 -6.71 -2.29
C GLN A 54 -12.22 -7.93 -1.99
N LEU A 55 -12.03 -8.61 -0.86
CA LEU A 55 -12.85 -9.76 -0.45
C LEU A 55 -14.13 -9.33 0.28
N SER A 56 -15.05 -10.28 0.45
CA SER A 56 -16.27 -10.11 1.25
C SER A 56 -16.09 -10.53 2.71
N GLY A 57 -16.93 -10.00 3.59
CA GLY A 57 -16.93 -10.33 5.01
C GLY A 57 -15.83 -9.61 5.80
N LYS A 58 -15.47 -8.40 5.37
CA LYS A 58 -14.55 -7.53 6.10
C LYS A 58 -15.18 -7.10 7.42
N LYS A 59 -14.40 -7.11 8.49
CA LYS A 59 -14.80 -6.63 9.81
C LYS A 59 -13.94 -5.42 10.16
N VAL A 60 -14.59 -4.32 10.46
CA VAL A 60 -13.93 -3.08 10.88
C VAL A 60 -14.17 -2.83 12.36
N VAL A 61 -13.20 -2.18 13.00
CA VAL A 61 -13.32 -1.76 14.40
C VAL A 61 -14.27 -0.57 14.53
N ALA A 62 -14.63 -0.23 15.77
CA ALA A 62 -15.36 0.99 16.08
C ALA A 62 -14.57 2.22 15.61
N GLN A 63 -15.28 3.30 15.29
CA GLN A 63 -14.66 4.51 14.76
C GLN A 63 -13.60 5.06 15.72
N ASP A 64 -13.91 5.15 17.01
CA ASP A 64 -12.99 5.68 18.02
C ASP A 64 -11.74 4.81 18.18
N GLU A 65 -11.87 3.49 18.05
CA GLU A 65 -10.73 2.57 18.10
C GLU A 65 -9.78 2.78 16.91
N TYR A 66 -10.32 2.92 15.70
CA TYR A 66 -9.52 3.23 14.51
C TYR A 66 -8.86 4.61 14.65
N LEU A 67 -9.65 5.63 14.97
CA LEU A 67 -9.21 7.02 14.99
C LEU A 67 -8.21 7.30 16.11
N ALA A 68 -8.23 6.58 17.23
CA ALA A 68 -7.21 6.71 18.27
C ALA A 68 -5.78 6.38 17.79
N GLN A 69 -5.63 5.65 16.68
CA GLN A 69 -4.34 5.26 16.15
C GLN A 69 -3.70 6.33 15.26
N ILE A 70 -4.50 7.15 14.57
CA ILE A 70 -4.03 8.20 13.66
C ILE A 70 -3.20 9.27 14.40
N PRO A 71 -3.68 9.92 15.48
CA PRO A 71 -2.88 10.92 16.18
C PRO A 71 -1.69 10.29 16.90
N ALA A 72 -1.75 9.01 17.27
CA ALA A 72 -0.60 8.29 17.82
C ALA A 72 0.53 8.15 16.79
N ALA A 73 0.20 7.76 15.55
CA ALA A 73 1.15 7.71 14.45
C ALA A 73 1.70 9.10 14.11
N HIS A 74 0.83 10.11 14.05
CA HIS A 74 1.20 11.50 13.79
C HIS A 74 2.15 12.04 14.88
N ALA A 75 1.84 11.84 16.16
CA ALA A 75 2.69 12.27 17.26
C ALA A 75 4.07 11.60 17.24
N ALA A 76 4.14 10.31 16.89
CA ALA A 76 5.40 9.58 16.74
C ALA A 76 6.26 10.17 15.62
N ARG A 77 5.65 10.43 14.44
CA ARG A 77 6.30 11.10 13.32
C ARG A 77 6.86 12.46 13.72
N THR A 78 6.02 13.30 14.33
CA THR A 78 6.39 14.67 14.75
C THR A 78 7.53 14.64 15.76
N ARG A 79 7.47 13.76 16.77
CA ARG A 79 8.55 13.57 17.76
C ARG A 79 9.88 13.17 17.12
N LEU A 80 9.85 12.31 16.10
CA LEU A 80 11.03 11.89 15.36
C LEU A 80 11.48 12.87 14.26
N ARG A 81 10.74 13.97 14.05
CA ARG A 81 10.98 14.96 12.99
C ARG A 81 11.15 14.27 11.63
N SER A 82 10.23 13.37 11.31
CA SER A 82 10.20 12.60 10.06
C SER A 82 9.15 13.15 9.11
N ASP A 83 9.44 13.07 7.82
CA ASP A 83 8.54 13.51 6.75
C ASP A 83 7.71 12.36 6.17
N VAL A 84 7.62 11.22 6.88
CA VAL A 84 6.83 10.07 6.43
C VAL A 84 5.36 10.47 6.22
N VAL A 85 4.81 10.10 5.07
CA VAL A 85 3.41 10.38 4.71
C VAL A 85 2.49 9.33 5.34
N LEU A 86 1.56 9.77 6.18
CA LEU A 86 0.54 8.95 6.82
C LEU A 86 -0.73 8.92 5.97
N ILE A 87 -1.08 7.73 5.48
CA ILE A 87 -2.29 7.51 4.69
C ILE A 87 -3.34 6.84 5.59
N ALA A 88 -4.49 7.48 5.75
CA ALA A 88 -5.63 6.89 6.45
C ALA A 88 -6.43 6.03 5.47
N ARG A 89 -6.56 4.73 5.77
CA ARG A 89 -7.31 3.77 4.96
C ARG A 89 -8.60 3.35 5.65
N THR A 90 -9.70 3.30 4.91
CA THR A 90 -10.96 2.70 5.39
C THR A 90 -11.45 1.59 4.46
N ASP A 91 -11.77 0.45 5.08
CA ASP A 91 -12.33 -0.74 4.47
C ASP A 91 -13.84 -0.87 4.77
N ALA A 92 -14.42 0.13 5.42
CA ALA A 92 -15.76 0.10 5.98
C ALA A 92 -16.90 0.28 4.96
N LEU A 93 -16.62 0.32 3.65
CA LEU A 93 -17.65 0.63 2.65
C LEU A 93 -18.80 -0.37 2.66
N GLN A 94 -18.50 -1.66 2.87
CA GLN A 94 -19.52 -2.71 2.97
C GLN A 94 -20.38 -2.59 4.24
N THR A 95 -19.79 -2.12 5.35
CA THR A 95 -20.43 -2.15 6.67
C THR A 95 -21.08 -0.84 7.08
N LEU A 96 -20.50 0.30 6.70
CA LEU A 96 -20.92 1.65 7.07
C LEU A 96 -21.38 2.50 5.88
N GLY A 97 -21.24 1.98 4.67
CA GLY A 97 -21.54 2.71 3.44
C GLY A 97 -20.60 3.90 3.20
N TYR A 98 -20.91 4.61 2.13
CA TYR A 98 -20.08 5.73 1.66
C TYR A 98 -20.01 6.90 2.66
N GLY A 99 -21.15 7.23 3.28
CA GLY A 99 -21.23 8.30 4.29
C GLY A 99 -20.33 8.02 5.50
N GLY A 100 -20.38 6.79 6.04
CA GLY A 100 -19.52 6.39 7.16
C GLY A 100 -18.03 6.42 6.81
N CYS A 101 -17.66 5.96 5.61
CA CYS A 101 -16.26 5.99 5.16
C CYS A 101 -15.73 7.42 5.02
N THR A 102 -16.50 8.31 4.39
CA THR A 102 -16.10 9.71 4.22
C THR A 102 -16.03 10.45 5.55
N ALA A 103 -16.94 10.18 6.48
CA ALA A 103 -16.86 10.73 7.84
C ALA A 103 -15.58 10.28 8.56
N ARG A 104 -15.27 8.97 8.53
CA ARG A 104 -14.02 8.43 9.10
C ARG A 104 -12.77 9.09 8.50
N LEU A 105 -12.74 9.23 7.18
CA LEU A 105 -11.61 9.84 6.49
C LEU A 105 -11.46 11.34 6.80
N ARG A 106 -12.57 12.09 6.94
CA ARG A 106 -12.52 13.49 7.37
C ARG A 106 -11.94 13.63 8.77
N THR A 107 -12.32 12.76 9.71
CA THR A 107 -11.75 12.80 11.05
C THR A 107 -10.29 12.37 11.03
N ALA A 108 -9.93 11.32 10.29
CA ALA A 108 -8.52 10.92 10.17
C ALA A 108 -7.64 12.05 9.60
N ARG A 109 -8.16 12.84 8.64
CA ARG A 109 -7.51 14.06 8.16
C ARG A 109 -7.30 15.09 9.27
N SER A 110 -8.31 15.36 10.11
CA SER A 110 -8.16 16.32 11.22
C SER A 110 -7.20 15.82 12.31
N GLU A 111 -7.08 14.51 12.46
CA GLU A 111 -6.14 13.87 13.41
C GLU A 111 -4.69 13.74 12.88
N GLY A 112 -4.41 14.29 11.70
CA GLY A 112 -3.04 14.44 11.19
C GLY A 112 -2.60 13.41 10.14
N ALA A 113 -3.53 12.70 9.50
CA ALA A 113 -3.26 11.95 8.28
C ALA A 113 -3.14 12.89 7.07
N ASP A 114 -2.14 12.66 6.21
CA ASP A 114 -1.82 13.56 5.09
C ASP A 114 -2.55 13.17 3.80
N ALA A 115 -3.00 11.91 3.68
CA ALA A 115 -3.74 11.42 2.54
C ALA A 115 -4.79 10.36 2.93
N GLY A 116 -5.76 10.13 2.05
CA GLY A 116 -6.84 9.17 2.27
C GLY A 116 -6.87 8.03 1.26
N LEU A 117 -7.32 6.86 1.70
CA LEU A 117 -7.57 5.69 0.86
C LEU A 117 -8.94 5.10 1.27
N LEU A 118 -9.91 5.13 0.37
CA LEU A 118 -11.18 4.43 0.55
C LEU A 118 -11.15 3.18 -0.30
N GLU A 119 -11.33 2.01 0.32
CA GLU A 119 -11.21 0.73 -0.37
C GLU A 119 -12.57 0.21 -0.86
N GLY A 120 -12.57 -0.41 -2.06
CA GLY A 120 -13.68 -1.25 -2.52
C GLY A 120 -14.83 -0.53 -3.22
N PHE A 121 -14.57 0.61 -3.89
CA PHE A 121 -15.57 1.35 -4.67
C PHE A 121 -16.41 0.46 -5.58
N ALA A 122 -17.71 0.77 -5.70
CA ALA A 122 -18.62 0.04 -6.57
C ALA A 122 -18.69 0.59 -8.00
N SER A 123 -18.28 1.85 -8.23
CA SER A 123 -18.39 2.49 -9.54
C SER A 123 -17.40 3.65 -9.75
N LYS A 124 -17.20 4.06 -11.02
CA LYS A 124 -16.34 5.20 -11.37
C LYS A 124 -16.92 6.54 -10.91
N GLU A 125 -18.23 6.63 -10.73
CA GLU A 125 -18.92 7.82 -10.21
C GLU A 125 -18.61 8.01 -8.73
N GLN A 126 -18.56 6.92 -7.95
CA GLN A 126 -18.14 6.99 -6.54
C GLN A 126 -16.69 7.46 -6.39
N LEU A 127 -15.81 7.08 -7.32
CA LEU A 127 -14.42 7.56 -7.37
C LEU A 127 -14.39 9.08 -7.51
N ALA A 128 -15.09 9.64 -8.51
CA ALA A 128 -15.15 11.09 -8.71
C ALA A 128 -15.79 11.82 -7.52
N GLN A 129 -16.85 11.23 -6.94
CA GLN A 129 -17.54 11.81 -5.79
C GLN A 129 -16.65 11.88 -4.55
N VAL A 130 -15.84 10.84 -4.27
CA VAL A 130 -14.95 10.85 -3.10
C VAL A 130 -13.86 11.91 -3.21
N VAL A 131 -13.29 12.10 -4.41
CA VAL A 131 -12.26 13.13 -4.63
C VAL A 131 -12.87 14.51 -4.42
N LYS A 132 -14.03 14.77 -5.00
CA LYS A 132 -14.76 16.04 -4.82
C LYS A 132 -15.08 16.30 -3.33
N ASN A 133 -15.53 15.28 -2.61
CA ASN A 133 -15.96 15.43 -1.23
C ASN A 133 -14.81 15.67 -0.25
N LEU A 134 -13.65 15.05 -0.49
CA LEU A 134 -12.48 15.14 0.41
C LEU A 134 -11.46 16.19 -0.04
N ALA A 135 -11.66 16.84 -1.19
CA ALA A 135 -10.83 17.95 -1.65
C ALA A 135 -10.64 19.02 -0.55
N PRO A 136 -9.47 19.67 -0.48
CA PRO A 136 -8.27 19.48 -1.33
C PRO A 136 -7.35 18.32 -0.89
N TRP A 137 -7.80 17.42 -0.01
CA TRP A 137 -6.95 16.36 0.55
C TRP A 137 -6.57 15.31 -0.52
N PRO A 138 -5.29 14.94 -0.64
CA PRO A 138 -4.86 13.96 -1.63
C PRO A 138 -5.45 12.59 -1.32
N LEU A 139 -5.99 11.94 -2.35
CA LEU A 139 -6.49 10.57 -2.27
C LEU A 139 -5.62 9.61 -3.07
N LEU A 140 -5.49 8.41 -2.52
CA LEU A 140 -4.82 7.28 -3.11
C LEU A 140 -5.86 6.27 -3.60
N LEU A 141 -5.62 5.73 -4.78
CA LEU A 141 -6.45 4.70 -5.39
C LEU A 141 -5.73 3.35 -5.40
N ASN A 142 -6.34 2.35 -4.77
CA ASN A 142 -5.89 0.97 -4.87
C ASN A 142 -6.53 0.30 -6.10
N ALA A 143 -5.76 0.13 -7.16
CA ALA A 143 -6.22 -0.41 -8.44
C ALA A 143 -6.00 -1.93 -8.48
N VAL A 144 -7.06 -2.68 -8.17
CA VAL A 144 -7.05 -4.15 -8.25
C VAL A 144 -7.95 -4.61 -9.40
N LYS A 145 -7.34 -5.14 -10.47
CA LYS A 145 -8.06 -5.78 -11.57
C LYS A 145 -8.71 -7.08 -11.07
N ASN A 146 -9.92 -7.38 -11.56
CA ASN A 146 -10.74 -8.53 -11.14
C ASN A 146 -11.14 -8.50 -9.64
N GLY A 147 -11.10 -7.32 -9.02
CA GLY A 147 -11.66 -7.06 -7.69
C GLY A 147 -13.09 -6.50 -7.75
N LYS A 148 -13.51 -5.84 -6.68
CA LYS A 148 -14.76 -5.09 -6.58
C LYS A 148 -14.67 -3.73 -7.27
N SER A 149 -13.48 -3.13 -7.27
CA SER A 149 -13.25 -1.81 -7.85
C SER A 149 -13.26 -1.83 -9.38
N PRO A 150 -13.82 -0.80 -10.04
CA PRO A 150 -13.82 -0.73 -11.50
C PRO A 150 -12.38 -0.59 -12.02
N VAL A 151 -12.12 -1.20 -13.17
CA VAL A 151 -10.85 -1.02 -13.87
C VAL A 151 -10.76 0.43 -14.37
N ILE A 152 -9.63 1.07 -14.07
CA ILE A 152 -9.38 2.48 -14.38
C ILE A 152 -7.92 2.66 -14.75
N THR A 153 -7.66 3.51 -15.75
CA THR A 153 -6.29 3.83 -16.18
C THR A 153 -5.64 4.87 -15.27
N ILE A 154 -4.33 5.03 -15.39
CA ILE A 154 -3.58 6.08 -14.68
C ILE A 154 -4.11 7.47 -15.06
N ASP A 155 -4.35 7.71 -16.36
CA ASP A 155 -4.84 8.99 -16.85
C ASP A 155 -6.26 9.28 -16.36
N GLU A 156 -7.16 8.29 -16.41
CA GLU A 156 -8.51 8.42 -15.88
C GLU A 156 -8.52 8.73 -14.37
N ALA A 157 -7.62 8.12 -13.59
CA ALA A 157 -7.49 8.38 -12.16
C ALA A 157 -6.94 9.79 -11.90
N ARG A 158 -5.94 10.22 -12.68
CA ARG A 158 -5.36 11.57 -12.61
C ARG A 158 -6.39 12.64 -12.95
N GLU A 159 -7.14 12.48 -14.03
CA GLU A 159 -8.22 13.40 -14.45
C GLU A 159 -9.29 13.57 -13.38
N ARG A 160 -9.60 12.50 -12.64
CA ARG A 160 -10.55 12.52 -11.52
C ARG A 160 -9.99 13.13 -10.24
N GLY A 161 -8.68 13.41 -10.20
CA GLY A 161 -8.02 14.12 -9.10
C GLY A 161 -7.37 13.22 -8.03
N PHE A 162 -7.22 11.91 -8.29
CA PHE A 162 -6.36 11.08 -7.44
C PHE A 162 -4.90 11.51 -7.59
N ARG A 163 -4.14 11.41 -6.49
CA ARG A 163 -2.73 11.83 -6.46
C ARG A 163 -1.76 10.66 -6.49
N ILE A 164 -2.21 9.49 -6.06
CA ILE A 164 -1.41 8.27 -6.02
C ILE A 164 -2.29 7.10 -6.47
N ILE A 165 -1.72 6.18 -7.25
CA ILE A 165 -2.34 4.90 -7.64
C ILE A 165 -1.38 3.77 -7.31
N ILE A 166 -1.88 2.68 -6.73
CA ILE A 166 -1.09 1.47 -6.40
C ILE A 166 -1.65 0.23 -7.10
N PHE A 167 -0.76 -0.67 -7.50
CA PHE A 167 -1.06 -1.90 -8.24
C PHE A 167 -0.56 -3.14 -7.50
N ASN A 168 -1.27 -3.55 -6.45
CA ASN A 168 -0.77 -4.55 -5.48
C ASN A 168 -0.60 -5.97 -6.02
N PHE A 169 -1.20 -6.30 -7.18
CA PHE A 169 -1.14 -7.64 -7.79
C PHE A 169 -0.24 -7.71 -9.01
N LEU A 170 0.50 -6.65 -9.35
CA LEU A 170 1.35 -6.65 -10.55
C LEU A 170 2.36 -7.80 -10.51
N ASP A 171 3.21 -7.82 -9.48
CA ASP A 171 4.28 -8.82 -9.38
C ASP A 171 3.75 -10.20 -9.00
N ALA A 172 2.81 -10.29 -8.04
CA ALA A 172 2.23 -11.57 -7.64
C ALA A 172 1.45 -12.24 -8.79
N GLY A 173 0.71 -11.45 -9.57
CA GLY A 173 0.00 -11.94 -10.75
C GLY A 173 0.93 -12.40 -11.85
N ALA A 174 2.01 -11.65 -12.12
CA ALA A 174 3.05 -12.07 -13.05
C ALA A 174 3.71 -13.38 -12.58
N GLY A 175 4.08 -13.47 -11.31
CA GLY A 175 4.66 -14.68 -10.72
C GLY A 175 3.78 -15.91 -10.93
N ILE A 176 2.48 -15.82 -10.62
CA ILE A 176 1.54 -16.94 -10.85
C ILE A 176 1.50 -17.33 -12.34
N TYR A 177 1.45 -16.34 -13.23
CA TYR A 177 1.37 -16.58 -14.67
C TYR A 177 2.63 -17.26 -15.22
N TYR A 178 3.81 -16.86 -14.77
CA TYR A 178 5.09 -17.39 -15.25
C TYR A 178 5.54 -18.67 -14.54
N HIS A 179 5.12 -18.91 -13.29
CA HIS A 179 5.46 -20.17 -12.59
C HIS A 179 4.65 -21.37 -13.08
N SER A 180 3.37 -21.18 -13.44
CA SER A 180 2.50 -22.29 -13.82
C SER A 180 3.04 -23.11 -15.02
N PRO A 181 3.62 -22.49 -16.08
CA PRO A 181 4.28 -23.20 -17.17
C PRO A 181 5.62 -23.87 -16.79
N GLU A 182 6.31 -23.41 -15.74
CA GLU A 182 7.60 -24.00 -15.30
C GLU A 182 7.39 -25.25 -14.44
N VAL A 183 6.30 -25.32 -13.68
CA VAL A 183 5.99 -26.45 -12.79
C VAL A 183 5.63 -27.71 -13.59
N VAL A 184 4.94 -27.56 -14.73
CA VAL A 184 4.46 -28.70 -15.54
C VAL A 184 5.60 -29.56 -16.12
N PRO A 185 6.68 -29.01 -16.70
CA PRO A 185 7.86 -29.78 -17.10
C PRO A 185 8.59 -30.45 -15.93
N ILE A 186 8.62 -29.81 -14.75
CA ILE A 186 9.26 -30.40 -13.56
C ILE A 186 8.52 -31.67 -13.14
N GLU A 187 7.19 -31.60 -13.07
CA GLU A 187 6.34 -32.74 -12.67
C GLU A 187 6.39 -33.90 -13.69
N ASN A 188 6.40 -33.59 -14.99
CA ASN A 188 6.29 -34.61 -16.03
C ASN A 188 7.64 -35.14 -16.54
N GLN A 189 8.71 -34.36 -16.46
CA GLN A 189 10.00 -34.64 -17.09
C GLN A 189 11.19 -34.50 -16.14
N GLY A 190 11.01 -33.96 -14.94
CA GLY A 190 12.08 -33.73 -13.97
C GLY A 190 13.06 -32.62 -14.37
N ILE A 191 12.67 -31.73 -15.29
CA ILE A 191 13.49 -30.59 -15.74
C ILE A 191 12.75 -29.27 -15.58
N VAL A 192 13.49 -28.18 -15.33
CA VAL A 192 12.92 -26.83 -15.23
C VAL A 192 12.61 -26.25 -16.61
N GLY A 193 11.48 -25.56 -16.74
CA GLY A 193 11.03 -24.91 -17.99
C GLY A 193 11.59 -23.50 -18.23
N THR A 194 12.65 -23.10 -17.54
CA THR A 194 13.16 -21.73 -17.55
C THR A 194 13.57 -21.30 -18.97
N PRO A 195 13.11 -20.13 -19.47
CA PRO A 195 13.49 -19.61 -20.77
C PRO A 195 15.00 -19.47 -20.96
N ALA A 196 15.49 -19.73 -22.17
CA ALA A 196 16.92 -19.77 -22.48
C ALA A 196 17.66 -18.43 -22.25
N ASP A 197 16.95 -17.31 -22.25
CA ASP A 197 17.46 -15.96 -21.99
C ASP A 197 17.60 -15.64 -20.49
N ILE A 198 17.02 -16.45 -19.60
CA ILE A 198 17.17 -16.33 -18.14
C ILE A 198 18.35 -17.19 -17.66
N ALA A 199 19.55 -16.77 -18.02
CA ALA A 199 20.80 -17.37 -17.53
C ALA A 199 21.17 -16.84 -16.12
N PRO A 200 22.03 -17.55 -15.35
CA PRO A 200 22.49 -17.07 -14.03
C PRO A 200 23.08 -15.66 -14.04
N VAL A 201 23.77 -15.28 -15.12
CA VAL A 201 24.31 -13.92 -15.30
C VAL A 201 23.19 -12.88 -15.32
N LYS A 202 22.09 -13.15 -16.03
CA LYS A 202 20.95 -12.25 -16.12
C LYS A 202 20.31 -12.05 -14.75
N LEU A 203 20.16 -13.12 -13.98
CA LEU A 203 19.65 -13.06 -12.60
C LEU A 203 20.55 -12.17 -11.72
N LEU A 204 21.86 -12.36 -11.79
CA LEU A 204 22.83 -11.55 -11.04
C LEU A 204 22.78 -10.07 -11.45
N GLU A 205 22.68 -9.79 -12.75
CA GLU A 205 22.51 -8.42 -13.25
C GLU A 205 21.26 -7.75 -12.68
N THR A 206 20.13 -8.47 -12.64
CA THR A 206 18.86 -7.97 -12.09
C THR A 206 18.96 -7.63 -10.60
N VAL A 207 19.72 -8.39 -9.81
CA VAL A 207 19.92 -8.12 -8.37
C VAL A 207 21.10 -7.19 -8.08
N GLY A 208 21.66 -6.54 -9.10
CA GLY A 208 22.67 -5.50 -8.91
C GLY A 208 24.11 -6.01 -8.80
N ARG A 209 24.48 -7.07 -9.53
CA ARG A 209 25.85 -7.61 -9.62
C ARG A 209 26.94 -6.54 -9.66
N HIS A 210 26.76 -5.48 -10.43
CA HIS A 210 27.75 -4.41 -10.55
C HIS A 210 28.00 -3.68 -9.22
N GLY A 211 26.97 -3.39 -8.42
CA GLY A 211 27.14 -2.78 -7.10
C GLY A 211 27.85 -3.70 -6.11
N ILE A 212 27.51 -4.99 -6.13
CA ILE A 212 28.13 -6.02 -5.28
C ILE A 212 29.61 -6.20 -5.62
N CYS A 213 29.96 -6.28 -6.92
CA CYS A 213 31.34 -6.42 -7.38
C CYS A 213 32.20 -5.17 -7.13
N ILE A 214 31.63 -3.97 -7.18
CA ILE A 214 32.35 -2.75 -6.82
C ILE A 214 32.68 -2.77 -5.33
N PHE A 215 31.71 -3.12 -4.47
CA PHE A 215 31.94 -3.20 -3.03
C PHE A 215 33.03 -4.23 -2.67
N SER A 216 33.04 -5.39 -3.32
CA SER A 216 34.06 -6.43 -3.07
C SER A 216 35.46 -6.11 -3.61
N ASN A 217 35.60 -5.12 -4.49
CA ASN A 217 36.90 -4.70 -5.03
C ASN A 217 37.47 -3.49 -4.29
N VAL A 218 36.65 -2.80 -3.50
CA VAL A 218 37.04 -1.61 -2.72
C VAL A 218 37.47 -1.98 -1.30
N TYR A 219 37.06 -3.15 -0.80
CA TYR A 219 37.43 -3.72 0.50
C TYR A 219 38.07 -5.09 0.32
#